data_AF-A0A6L6XSU9-F1
#
_entry.id   AF-A0A6L6XSU9-F1
#
_cell.length_a   1.000
_cell.length_b   1.000
_cell.length_c   1.000
_cell.angle_alpha   90.00
_cell.angle_beta   90.00
_cell.angle_gamma   90.00
#
_symmetry.space_group_name_H-M   'P 1'
#
loop_
_entity.id
_entity.type
_entity.pdbx_description
1 polymer ?
#
loop_
_entity_poly.entity_id
_entity_poly.type
_entity_poly.pdbx_seq_one_letter_code
_entity_poly.pdbx_strand_id
1 'polypeptide(L)'
;MTINLRHTIACSISAVLLVAFAPTFTSAAHAEMTPEQASVYYLAHECRNSLALYLFVHDMTRHGSIRFADVEKRFPRFKREARKLGAAQTRFATRLLGPPDVWPAQVASSVQAVADAGFKSGRFLAHAAQAPTPRSWWRTFWKANGQITKVEKGKAEIRVLLNLSPTEC
;
A
#
# COMPACT_ATOMS: atom_id res chain seq x y z
N MET A 1 -58.97 3.53 -35.00
CA MET A 1 -58.03 2.38 -34.97
C MET A 1 -56.66 2.91 -35.32
N THR A 2 -55.78 2.98 -34.32
CA THR A 2 -54.44 3.62 -34.31
C THR A 2 -53.36 2.60 -34.57
N ILE A 3 -52.50 2.80 -35.58
CA ILE A 3 -51.09 2.39 -35.53
C ILE A 3 -50.24 3.46 -36.22
N ASN A 4 -49.39 4.10 -35.42
CA ASN A 4 -48.42 5.13 -35.78
C ASN A 4 -47.26 4.54 -36.60
N LEU A 5 -47.17 4.87 -37.88
CA LEU A 5 -45.98 4.61 -38.70
C LEU A 5 -45.01 5.80 -38.62
N ARG A 6 -44.51 6.09 -37.42
CA ARG A 6 -43.44 7.06 -37.15
C ARG A 6 -42.25 6.35 -36.53
N HIS A 7 -41.65 5.35 -37.18
CA HIS A 7 -40.51 4.62 -36.58
C HIS A 7 -39.46 4.07 -37.54
N THR A 8 -39.33 4.58 -38.78
CA THR A 8 -38.37 3.95 -39.73
C THR A 8 -37.58 4.90 -40.61
N ILE A 9 -37.38 6.18 -40.23
CA ILE A 9 -36.34 7.03 -40.85
C ILE A 9 -35.74 7.97 -39.80
N ALA A 10 -35.17 7.39 -38.75
CA ALA A 10 -34.44 8.14 -37.71
C ALA A 10 -33.16 7.42 -37.26
N CYS A 11 -32.57 6.57 -38.13
CA CYS A 11 -31.39 5.76 -37.77
C CYS A 11 -30.17 5.92 -38.70
N SER A 12 -30.12 6.93 -39.59
CA SER A 12 -29.07 6.95 -40.63
C SER A 12 -28.26 8.24 -40.73
N ILE A 13 -28.33 9.18 -39.77
CA ILE A 13 -27.57 10.45 -39.83
C ILE A 13 -26.64 10.65 -38.60
N SER A 14 -26.61 9.73 -37.63
CA SER A 14 -25.83 9.92 -36.40
C SER A 14 -24.43 9.26 -36.38
N ALA A 15 -23.95 8.70 -37.50
CA ALA A 15 -22.66 7.98 -37.53
C ALA A 15 -21.51 8.72 -38.21
N VAL A 16 -21.75 9.86 -38.88
CA VAL A 16 -20.71 10.55 -39.68
C VAL A 16 -20.15 11.82 -39.01
N LEU A 17 -20.77 12.29 -37.91
CA LEU A 17 -20.36 13.52 -37.20
C LEU A 17 -19.74 13.30 -35.81
N LEU A 18 -19.33 12.07 -35.49
CA LEU A 18 -18.64 11.73 -34.23
C LEU A 18 -17.16 11.36 -34.37
N VAL A 19 -16.57 11.54 -35.56
CA VAL A 19 -15.14 11.24 -35.81
C VAL A 19 -14.26 12.50 -35.89
N ALA A 20 -14.85 13.70 -36.03
CA ALA A 20 -14.07 14.93 -36.23
C ALA A 20 -13.75 15.74 -34.95
N PHE A 21 -14.37 15.39 -33.81
CA PHE A 21 -14.17 16.10 -32.53
C PHE A 21 -14.02 15.12 -31.36
N ALA A 22 -13.33 14.00 -31.56
CA ALA A 22 -12.71 13.34 -30.43
C ALA A 22 -11.55 14.26 -30.00
N PRO A 23 -11.63 14.99 -28.87
CA PRO A 23 -10.40 15.48 -28.27
C PRO A 23 -9.53 14.25 -28.11
N THR A 24 -8.34 14.28 -28.69
CA THR A 24 -7.28 13.37 -28.30
C THR A 24 -7.04 13.64 -26.83
N PHE A 25 -7.77 12.94 -25.96
CA PHE A 25 -7.36 12.68 -24.60
C PHE A 25 -6.14 11.76 -24.68
N THR A 26 -5.06 12.25 -25.28
CA THR A 26 -3.72 11.85 -24.92
C THR A 26 -3.59 12.34 -23.49
N SER A 27 -4.00 11.49 -22.54
CA SER A 27 -3.38 11.50 -21.21
C SER A 27 -1.89 11.69 -21.49
N ALA A 28 -1.29 12.77 -21.00
CA ALA A 28 0.16 12.84 -20.97
C ALA A 28 0.61 11.49 -20.41
N ALA A 29 1.40 10.74 -21.16
CA ALA A 29 2.02 9.54 -20.62
C ALA A 29 2.70 10.03 -19.35
N HIS A 30 2.21 9.57 -18.18
CA HIS A 30 2.79 10.00 -16.92
C HIS A 30 4.29 9.73 -17.04
N ALA A 31 5.09 10.77 -16.84
CA ALA A 31 6.54 10.63 -16.96
C ALA A 31 6.97 9.53 -16.00
N GLU A 32 7.85 8.65 -16.44
CA GLU A 32 8.51 7.71 -15.54
C GLU A 32 9.51 8.50 -14.71
N MET A 33 9.56 8.25 -13.40
CA MET A 33 10.56 8.84 -12.53
C MET A 33 11.95 8.40 -12.99
N THR A 34 12.91 9.33 -12.95
CA THR A 34 14.34 8.95 -12.99
C THR A 34 14.69 8.08 -11.77
N PRO A 35 15.72 7.21 -11.86
CA PRO A 35 16.18 6.43 -10.71
C PRO A 35 16.46 7.28 -9.47
N GLU A 36 16.99 8.49 -9.64
CA GLU A 36 17.28 9.44 -8.57
C GLU A 36 15.99 9.97 -7.92
N GLN A 37 15.00 10.37 -8.72
CA GLN A 37 13.69 10.80 -8.22
C GLN A 37 12.98 9.67 -7.46
N ALA A 38 12.98 8.47 -8.01
CA ALA A 38 12.39 7.28 -7.38
C ALA A 38 13.09 6.96 -6.05
N SER A 39 14.41 7.05 -6.00
CA SER A 39 15.23 6.85 -4.80
C SER A 39 14.89 7.84 -3.68
N VAL A 40 14.88 9.14 -4.00
CA VAL A 40 14.54 10.19 -3.03
C VAL A 40 13.11 10.03 -2.52
N TYR A 41 12.16 9.79 -3.42
CA TYR A 41 10.75 9.59 -3.06
C TYR A 41 10.56 8.35 -2.17
N TYR A 42 11.21 7.24 -2.53
CA TYR A 42 11.14 6.00 -1.79
C TYR A 42 11.70 6.15 -0.37
N LEU A 43 12.92 6.68 -0.21
CA LEU A 43 13.57 6.86 1.10
C LEU A 43 12.77 7.77 2.03
N ALA A 44 12.18 8.85 1.51
CA ALA A 44 11.37 9.77 2.30
C ALA A 44 10.16 9.10 2.99
N HIS A 45 9.67 7.99 2.42
CA HIS A 45 8.53 7.25 2.92
C HIS A 45 8.90 5.96 3.65
N GLU A 46 9.91 5.26 3.15
CA GLU A 46 10.38 4.01 3.73
C GLU A 46 10.97 4.23 5.13
N CYS A 47 11.81 5.25 5.34
CA CYS A 47 12.45 5.47 6.65
C CYS A 47 11.43 5.73 7.77
N ARG A 48 10.33 6.44 7.46
CA ARG A 48 9.24 6.67 8.41
C ARG A 48 8.52 5.37 8.77
N ASN A 49 8.34 4.47 7.82
CA ASN A 49 7.73 3.17 8.06
C ASN A 49 8.67 2.26 8.88
N SER A 50 9.96 2.26 8.56
CA SER A 50 10.99 1.47 9.25
C SER A 50 11.18 1.95 10.69
N LEU A 51 11.16 3.26 10.95
CA LEU A 51 11.14 3.82 12.30
C LEU A 51 9.90 3.36 13.10
N ALA A 52 8.71 3.36 12.49
CA ALA A 52 7.51 2.90 13.16
C ALA A 52 7.57 1.41 13.53
N LEU A 53 8.16 0.58 12.67
CA LEU A 53 8.40 -0.84 12.97
C LEU A 53 9.43 -1.00 14.08
N TYR A 54 10.54 -0.27 14.03
CA TYR A 54 11.56 -0.27 15.07
C TYR A 54 10.97 0.06 16.44
N LEU A 55 10.21 1.16 16.54
CA LEU A 55 9.55 1.57 17.78
C LEU A 55 8.57 0.51 18.28
N PHE A 56 7.79 -0.11 17.39
CA PHE A 56 6.92 -1.22 17.75
C PHE A 56 7.71 -2.41 18.31
N VAL A 57 8.79 -2.84 17.65
CA VAL A 57 9.61 -3.95 18.13
C VAL A 57 10.26 -3.61 19.48
N HIS A 58 10.83 -2.42 19.60
CA HIS A 58 11.46 -1.93 20.83
C HIS A 58 10.48 -1.91 22.01
N ASP A 59 9.27 -1.40 21.79
CA ASP A 59 8.26 -1.27 22.84
C ASP A 59 7.59 -2.60 23.24
N MET A 60 7.48 -3.51 22.29
CA MET A 60 6.58 -4.67 22.42
C MET A 60 7.33 -5.99 22.62
N THR A 61 8.63 -6.04 22.34
CA THR A 61 9.43 -7.26 22.48
C THR A 61 10.37 -7.21 23.68
N ARG A 62 10.70 -8.40 24.19
CA ARG A 62 11.87 -8.59 25.05
C ARG A 62 12.83 -9.49 24.28
N HIS A 63 14.02 -8.99 23.96
CA HIS A 63 14.99 -9.67 23.08
C HIS A 63 14.44 -9.97 21.67
N GLY A 64 13.67 -9.06 21.07
CA GLY A 64 13.21 -9.18 19.67
C GLY A 64 12.03 -10.13 19.44
N SER A 65 11.48 -10.75 20.50
CA SER A 65 10.28 -11.58 20.40
C SER A 65 9.13 -11.05 21.26
N ILE A 66 7.91 -11.13 20.73
CA ILE A 66 6.68 -10.92 21.50
C ILE A 66 6.32 -12.27 22.12
N ARG A 67 6.03 -12.30 23.42
CA ARG A 67 5.52 -13.49 24.11
C ARG A 67 4.02 -13.34 24.38
N PHE A 68 3.27 -14.43 24.28
CA PHE A 68 1.81 -14.39 24.51
C PHE A 68 1.45 -13.90 25.92
N ALA A 69 2.20 -14.34 26.95
CA ALA A 69 2.01 -13.89 28.33
C ALA A 69 2.18 -12.36 28.49
N ASP A 70 3.04 -11.72 27.68
CA ASP A 70 3.18 -10.27 27.69
C ASP A 70 1.96 -9.57 27.08
N VAL A 71 1.36 -10.18 26.06
CA VAL A 71 0.12 -9.70 25.45
C VAL A 71 -1.03 -9.76 26.45
N GLU A 72 -1.14 -10.84 27.23
CA GLU A 72 -2.17 -10.95 28.28
C GLU A 72 -2.01 -9.86 29.34
N LYS A 73 -0.77 -9.65 29.84
CA LYS A 73 -0.48 -8.66 30.88
C LYS A 73 -0.64 -7.22 30.42
N ARG A 74 -0.28 -6.92 29.17
CA ARG A 74 -0.20 -5.55 28.63
C ARG A 74 -1.18 -5.33 27.48
N PHE A 75 -2.31 -6.03 27.47
CA PHE A 75 -3.21 -6.09 26.32
C PHE A 75 -3.63 -4.73 25.75
N PRO A 76 -4.01 -3.72 26.56
CA PRO A 76 -4.35 -2.39 26.04
C PRO A 76 -3.20 -1.71 25.29
N ARG A 77 -1.95 -1.89 25.75
CA ARG A 77 -0.76 -1.37 25.06
C ARG A 77 -0.57 -2.03 23.70
N PHE A 78 -0.69 -3.36 23.62
CA PHE A 78 -0.60 -4.10 22.35
C PHE A 78 -1.66 -3.65 21.33
N LYS A 79 -2.89 -3.34 21.76
CA LYS A 79 -3.93 -2.79 20.87
C LYS A 79 -3.53 -1.42 20.32
N ARG A 80 -3.03 -0.53 21.18
CA ARG A 80 -2.61 0.82 20.78
C ARG A 80 -1.42 0.79 19.82
N GLU A 81 -0.37 0.04 20.13
CA GLU A 81 0.81 -0.02 19.27
C GLU A 81 0.53 -0.72 17.94
N ALA A 82 -0.34 -1.74 17.92
CA ALA A 82 -0.84 -2.31 16.67
C ALA A 82 -1.57 -1.26 15.81
N ARG A 83 -2.41 -0.39 16.40
CA ARG A 83 -3.07 0.70 15.68
C ARG A 83 -2.06 1.66 15.06
N LYS A 84 -1.04 2.08 15.82
CA LYS A 84 -0.01 3.01 15.34
C LYS A 84 0.78 2.43 14.18
N LEU A 85 1.31 1.21 14.35
CA LEU A 85 2.05 0.52 13.28
C LEU A 85 1.15 0.25 12.07
N GLY A 86 -0.11 -0.15 12.30
CA GLY A 86 -1.07 -0.37 11.22
C GLY A 86 -1.32 0.87 10.38
N ALA A 87 -1.46 2.04 11.02
CA ALA A 87 -1.58 3.31 10.32
C ALA A 87 -0.31 3.66 9.53
N ALA A 88 0.88 3.40 10.08
CA ALA A 88 2.15 3.63 9.37
C ALA A 88 2.32 2.71 8.15
N GLN A 89 1.94 1.44 8.26
CA GLN A 89 1.94 0.47 7.16
C GLN A 89 0.98 0.90 6.03
N THR A 90 -0.26 1.24 6.38
CA THR A 90 -1.23 1.73 5.39
C THR A 90 -0.76 3.02 4.71
N ARG A 91 -0.25 4.01 5.47
CA ARG A 91 0.27 5.25 4.89
C ARG A 91 1.42 5.01 3.92
N PHE A 92 2.36 4.12 4.28
CA PHE A 92 3.47 3.76 3.41
C PHE A 92 2.96 3.12 2.11
N ALA A 93 2.07 2.13 2.22
CA ALA A 93 1.46 1.49 1.06
C ALA A 93 0.71 2.47 0.15
N THR A 94 -0.05 3.41 0.73
CA THR A 94 -0.74 4.47 -0.04
C THR A 94 0.25 5.33 -0.81
N ARG A 95 1.40 5.69 -0.22
CA ARG A 95 2.43 6.50 -0.91
C ARG A 95 3.11 5.74 -2.03
N LEU A 96 3.30 4.43 -1.87
CA LEU A 96 3.85 3.58 -2.92
C LEU A 96 2.91 3.44 -4.13
N LEU A 97 1.59 3.37 -3.91
CA LEU A 97 0.60 3.29 -5.00
C LEU A 97 0.21 4.65 -5.59
N GLY A 98 0.50 5.75 -4.90
CA GLY A 98 0.25 7.11 -5.38
C GLY A 98 1.52 7.93 -5.46
N PRO A 99 2.52 7.52 -6.26
CA PRO A 99 3.68 8.35 -6.54
C PRO A 99 3.28 9.58 -7.38
N PRO A 100 4.10 10.64 -7.41
CA PRO A 100 3.86 11.81 -8.28
C PRO A 100 3.91 11.45 -9.77
N ASP A 101 4.74 10.45 -10.12
CA ASP A 101 5.06 10.00 -11.47
C ASP A 101 5.21 8.47 -11.47
N VAL A 102 5.26 7.82 -12.63
CA VAL A 102 5.28 6.34 -12.72
C VAL A 102 6.61 5.80 -12.18
N TRP A 103 6.56 4.70 -11.43
CA TRP A 103 7.77 4.04 -10.95
C TRP A 103 8.61 3.49 -12.11
N PRO A 104 9.96 3.48 -11.96
CA PRO A 104 10.81 2.83 -12.94
C PRO A 104 10.37 1.39 -13.20
N ALA A 105 10.34 0.95 -14.46
CA ALA A 105 9.81 -0.36 -14.84
C ALA A 105 10.47 -1.51 -14.05
N GLN A 106 11.77 -1.40 -13.78
CA GLN A 106 12.56 -2.38 -13.02
C GLN A 106 12.13 -2.55 -11.56
N VAL A 107 11.45 -1.56 -10.95
CA VAL A 107 11.08 -1.56 -9.52
C VAL A 107 9.57 -1.58 -9.29
N ALA A 108 8.77 -1.31 -10.33
CA ALA A 108 7.32 -1.18 -10.24
C ALA A 108 6.63 -2.43 -9.65
N SER A 109 7.04 -3.64 -10.04
CA SER A 109 6.46 -4.89 -9.53
C SER A 109 6.74 -5.11 -8.05
N SER A 110 7.98 -4.86 -7.61
CA SER A 110 8.39 -4.99 -6.22
C SER A 110 7.69 -3.93 -5.35
N VAL A 111 7.56 -2.70 -5.85
CA VAL A 111 6.77 -1.64 -5.19
C VAL A 111 5.31 -2.05 -5.01
N GLN A 112 4.67 -2.55 -6.05
CA GLN A 112 3.28 -3.04 -5.99
C GLN A 112 3.14 -4.15 -4.94
N ALA A 113 4.04 -5.13 -4.95
CA ALA A 113 4.03 -6.24 -4.00
C ALA A 113 4.20 -5.75 -2.54
N VAL A 114 5.10 -4.79 -2.31
CA VAL A 114 5.30 -4.17 -0.98
C VAL A 114 4.07 -3.38 -0.56
N ALA A 115 3.46 -2.60 -1.45
CA ALA A 115 2.26 -1.84 -1.15
C ALA A 115 1.08 -2.75 -0.80
N ASP A 116 0.85 -3.81 -1.57
CA ASP A 116 -0.21 -4.79 -1.31
C ASP A 116 -0.02 -5.49 0.04
N ALA A 117 1.22 -5.89 0.35
CA ALA A 117 1.57 -6.46 1.64
C ALA A 117 1.38 -5.44 2.78
N GLY A 118 1.73 -4.18 2.56
CA GLY A 118 1.55 -3.07 3.50
C GLY A 118 0.08 -2.76 3.80
N PHE A 119 -0.80 -2.78 2.79
CA PHE A 119 -2.25 -2.67 3.00
C PHE A 119 -2.80 -3.86 3.79
N LYS A 120 -2.39 -5.08 3.45
CA LYS A 120 -2.81 -6.29 4.16
C LYS A 120 -2.33 -6.27 5.61
N SER A 121 -1.07 -5.91 5.86
CA SER A 121 -0.50 -5.81 7.21
C SER A 121 -1.21 -4.72 8.01
N GLY A 122 -1.40 -3.53 7.44
CA GLY A 122 -2.11 -2.41 8.03
C GLY A 122 -3.54 -2.77 8.44
N ARG A 123 -4.28 -3.45 7.56
CA ARG A 123 -5.64 -3.96 7.85
C ARG A 123 -5.64 -4.98 8.99
N PHE A 124 -4.75 -5.98 8.97
CA PHE A 124 -4.67 -6.96 10.04
C PHE A 124 -4.29 -6.33 11.38
N LEU A 125 -3.39 -5.34 11.40
CA LEU A 125 -3.04 -4.59 12.60
C LEU A 125 -4.20 -3.74 13.12
N ALA A 126 -4.98 -3.12 12.23
CA ALA A 126 -6.20 -2.41 12.60
C ALA A 126 -7.25 -3.35 13.22
N HIS A 127 -7.42 -4.57 12.68
CA HIS A 127 -8.27 -5.59 13.29
C HIS A 127 -7.72 -6.09 14.62
N ALA A 128 -6.41 -6.31 14.74
CA ALA A 128 -5.78 -6.68 16.00
C ALA A 128 -6.02 -5.59 17.06
N ALA A 129 -5.90 -4.31 16.71
CA ALA A 129 -6.20 -3.20 17.59
C ALA A 129 -7.66 -3.13 18.06
N GLN A 130 -8.59 -3.82 17.39
CA GLN A 130 -10.00 -3.92 17.77
C GLN A 130 -10.34 -5.26 18.44
N ALA A 131 -9.38 -6.18 18.54
CA ALA A 131 -9.63 -7.52 19.06
C ALA A 131 -10.24 -7.48 20.48
N PRO A 132 -11.23 -8.33 20.76
CA PRO A 132 -11.89 -8.38 22.08
C PRO A 132 -11.04 -9.09 23.13
N THR A 133 -10.13 -9.99 22.73
CA THR A 133 -9.33 -10.81 23.64
C THR A 133 -7.87 -10.90 23.20
N PRO A 134 -6.92 -11.13 24.14
CA PRO A 134 -5.51 -11.34 23.82
C PRO A 134 -5.30 -12.46 22.78
N ARG A 135 -6.07 -13.55 22.86
CA ARG A 135 -5.95 -14.69 21.94
C ARG A 135 -6.43 -14.38 20.52
N SER A 136 -7.44 -13.53 20.38
CA SER A 136 -7.89 -13.04 19.06
C SER A 136 -6.88 -12.04 18.48
N TRP A 137 -6.32 -11.16 19.33
CA TRP A 137 -5.23 -10.27 18.96
C TRP A 137 -4.02 -11.06 18.45
N TRP A 138 -3.60 -12.08 19.19
CA TRP A 138 -2.43 -12.92 18.86
C TRP A 138 -2.55 -13.54 17.47
N ARG A 139 -3.68 -14.20 17.18
CA ARG A 139 -3.95 -14.81 15.88
C ARG A 139 -3.94 -13.79 14.75
N THR A 140 -4.53 -12.62 14.98
CA THR A 140 -4.62 -11.56 13.97
C THR A 140 -3.26 -10.91 13.72
N PHE A 141 -2.49 -10.68 14.79
CA PHE A 141 -1.12 -10.16 14.71
C PHE A 141 -0.21 -11.10 13.91
N TRP A 142 -0.29 -12.42 14.09
CA TRP A 142 0.52 -13.35 13.30
C TRP A 142 0.23 -13.28 11.79
N LYS A 143 -1.02 -13.02 11.39
CA LYS A 143 -1.35 -12.73 9.98
C LYS A 143 -0.69 -11.44 9.51
N ALA A 144 -0.72 -10.39 10.34
CA ALA A 144 -0.01 -9.15 10.06
C ALA A 144 1.50 -9.38 9.94
N ASN A 145 2.11 -10.11 10.87
CA ASN A 145 3.52 -10.39 10.93
C ASN A 145 4.03 -11.06 9.65
N GLY A 146 3.29 -12.05 9.13
CA GLY A 146 3.60 -12.67 7.84
C GLY A 146 3.62 -11.69 6.67
N GLN A 147 2.79 -10.63 6.70
CA GLN A 147 2.83 -9.57 5.69
C GLN A 147 3.94 -8.55 5.96
N ILE A 148 4.21 -8.20 7.22
CA ILE A 148 5.34 -7.33 7.61
C ILE A 148 6.65 -7.94 7.12
N THR A 149 6.87 -9.25 7.29
CA THR A 149 8.06 -9.92 6.75
C THR A 149 8.17 -9.80 5.23
N LYS A 150 7.05 -9.83 4.49
CA LYS A 150 7.05 -9.61 3.04
C LYS A 150 7.41 -8.17 2.70
N VAL A 151 6.86 -7.20 3.44
CA VAL A 151 7.22 -5.78 3.30
C VAL A 151 8.72 -5.59 3.50
N GLU A 152 9.30 -6.08 4.59
CA GLU A 152 10.73 -5.90 4.89
C GLU A 152 11.64 -6.56 3.83
N LYS A 153 11.28 -7.76 3.34
CA LYS A 153 12.01 -8.39 2.23
C LYS A 153 11.92 -7.58 0.94
N GLY A 154 10.71 -7.13 0.59
CA GLY A 154 10.51 -6.32 -0.62
C GLY A 154 11.15 -4.94 -0.51
N LYS A 155 11.28 -4.35 0.70
CA LYS A 155 12.04 -3.12 0.90
C LYS A 155 13.52 -3.32 0.57
N ALA A 156 14.12 -4.42 1.05
CA ALA A 156 15.50 -4.74 0.73
C ALA A 156 15.71 -4.92 -0.78
N GLU A 157 14.77 -5.57 -1.47
CA GLU A 157 14.79 -5.73 -2.93
C GLU A 157 14.69 -4.39 -3.66
N ILE A 158 13.74 -3.53 -3.28
CA ILE A 158 13.59 -2.19 -3.85
C ILE A 158 14.86 -1.37 -3.66
N ARG A 159 15.48 -1.42 -2.47
CA ARG A 159 16.76 -0.74 -2.21
C ARG A 159 17.86 -1.21 -3.16
N VAL A 160 17.98 -2.52 -3.42
CA VAL A 160 18.94 -3.05 -4.40
C VAL A 160 18.64 -2.53 -5.81
N LEU A 161 17.38 -2.57 -6.24
CA LEU A 161 16.96 -2.12 -7.58
C LEU A 161 17.13 -0.61 -7.81
N LEU A 162 17.16 0.16 -6.74
CA LEU A 162 17.40 1.61 -6.74
C LEU A 162 18.86 1.98 -6.38
N ASN A 163 19.76 1.00 -6.22
CA ASN A 163 21.14 1.20 -5.80
C ASN A 163 21.29 1.99 -4.48
N LEU A 164 20.36 1.79 -3.55
CA LEU A 164 20.35 2.42 -2.22
C LEU A 164 21.12 1.59 -1.20
N SER A 165 21.84 2.26 -0.29
CA SER A 165 22.53 1.60 0.82
C SER A 165 21.51 1.02 1.82
N PRO A 166 21.80 -0.11 2.49
CA PRO A 166 20.94 -0.66 3.55
C PRO A 166 20.78 0.28 4.75
N THR A 167 21.74 1.19 4.97
CA THR A 167 21.79 2.10 6.11
C THR A 167 21.32 3.51 5.79
N GLU A 168 20.83 3.78 4.58
CA GLU A 168 20.27 5.08 4.24
C GLU A 168 18.91 5.25 4.91
N CYS A 169 18.97 5.71 6.16
CA CYS A 169 18.01 6.39 7.02
C CYS A 169 18.85 7.05 8.15
#